data_AF-A0A2G9NPI7-F1
#
_entry.id   AF-A0A2G9NPI7-F1
#
_cell.length_a   1.000
_cell.length_b   1.000
_cell.length_c   1.000
_cell.angle_alpha   90.00
_cell.angle_beta   90.00
_cell.angle_gamma   90.00
#
_symmetry.space_group_name_H-M   'P 1'
#
loop_
_entity.id
_entity.type
_entity.pdbx_description
1 polymer ?
#
loop_
_entity_poly.entity_id
_entity_poly.type
_entity_poly.pdbx_seq_one_letter_code
_entity_poly.pdbx_strand_id
1 'polypeptide(L)'
;MTAKDEINRMQAEGKSDAEIVNALKSLGYSQQEIYDSLGQSKIKSAVSGSQERQPKSFEPQNSSATTESSEGMQPSLLNPQSAPETNYSQGNSPGAEEYQENYTQYQEPTNYQQNAPQQQYNYQDTSYSPGTDTIAEISEQIVNEKLHNLKQDIEKIIDFKNSIDSKIEHLDERLKRIEKILDKLQLSILQKVGEYMSNVSDLKTELQETQKSFNAISSKSIKKE
;
A
#
# COMPACT_ATOMS: atom_id res chain seq x y z
N MET A 1 15.15 -26.72 8.74
CA MET A 1 14.25 -26.67 7.57
C MET A 1 13.13 -25.72 7.92
N THR A 2 12.90 -24.68 7.12
CA THR A 2 11.87 -23.68 7.43
C THR A 2 10.51 -24.13 6.88
N ALA A 3 9.40 -23.63 7.44
CA ALA A 3 8.06 -23.91 6.93
C ALA A 3 7.95 -23.60 5.42
N LYS A 4 8.61 -22.52 4.99
CA LYS A 4 8.68 -22.08 3.59
C LYS A 4 9.34 -23.11 2.66
N ASP A 5 10.43 -23.74 3.08
CA ASP A 5 11.13 -24.74 2.26
C ASP A 5 10.25 -25.98 2.05
N GLU A 6 9.53 -26.37 3.10
CA GLU A 6 8.63 -27.53 3.11
C GLU A 6 7.37 -27.28 2.25
N ILE A 7 6.80 -26.07 2.33
CA ILE A 7 5.69 -25.63 1.47
C ILE A 7 6.09 -25.72 -0.01
N ASN A 8 7.24 -25.18 -0.38
CA ASN A 8 7.70 -25.21 -1.77
C ASN A 8 7.89 -26.66 -2.27
N ARG A 9 8.40 -27.55 -1.41
CA ARG A 9 8.54 -28.97 -1.74
C ARG A 9 7.18 -29.63 -1.96
N MET A 10 6.23 -29.43 -1.04
CA MET A 10 4.90 -30.02 -1.15
C MET A 10 4.08 -29.44 -2.31
N GLN A 11 4.25 -28.16 -2.63
CA GLN A 11 3.66 -27.54 -3.82
C GLN A 11 4.26 -28.11 -5.12
N ALA A 12 5.57 -28.37 -5.14
CA ALA A 12 6.22 -29.06 -6.27
C ALA A 12 5.77 -30.52 -6.41
N GLU A 13 5.38 -31.17 -5.30
CA GLU A 13 4.74 -32.50 -5.27
C GLU A 13 3.26 -32.46 -5.71
N GLY A 14 2.68 -31.28 -5.96
CA GLY A 14 1.29 -31.11 -6.40
C GLY A 14 0.24 -31.23 -5.30
N LYS A 15 0.64 -31.16 -4.03
CA LYS A 15 -0.30 -31.19 -2.89
C LYS A 15 -1.13 -29.91 -2.84
N SER A 16 -2.38 -30.06 -2.44
CA SER A 16 -3.28 -28.93 -2.21
C SER A 16 -2.88 -28.14 -0.96
N ASP A 17 -3.21 -26.85 -0.92
CA ASP A 17 -2.92 -25.99 0.23
C ASP A 17 -3.47 -26.56 1.55
N ALA A 18 -4.64 -27.23 1.52
CA ALA A 18 -5.23 -27.87 2.70
C ALA A 18 -4.40 -29.07 3.20
N GLU A 19 -3.86 -29.88 2.29
CA GLU A 19 -2.97 -31.00 2.63
C GLU A 19 -1.62 -30.49 3.17
N ILE A 20 -1.11 -29.40 2.60
CA ILE A 20 0.13 -28.74 3.05
C ILE A 20 -0.03 -28.23 4.49
N VAL A 21 -1.15 -27.57 4.80
CA VAL A 21 -1.44 -27.06 6.15
C VAL A 21 -1.51 -28.21 7.16
N ASN A 22 -2.18 -29.31 6.81
CA ASN A 22 -2.28 -30.48 7.70
C ASN A 22 -0.92 -31.16 7.92
N ALA A 23 -0.11 -31.28 6.87
CA ALA A 23 1.23 -31.86 6.97
C ALA A 23 2.17 -30.99 7.82
N LEU A 24 2.16 -29.67 7.65
CA LEU A 24 2.98 -28.76 8.44
C LEU A 24 2.54 -28.69 9.91
N LYS A 25 1.24 -28.79 10.17
CA LYS A 25 0.71 -28.91 11.52
C LYS A 25 1.19 -30.19 12.20
N SER A 26 1.26 -31.30 11.47
CA SER A 26 1.81 -32.57 11.99
C SER A 26 3.33 -32.52 12.26
N LEU A 27 4.04 -31.63 11.56
CA LEU A 27 5.47 -31.36 11.77
C LEU A 27 5.75 -30.36 12.90
N GLY A 28 4.71 -29.81 13.53
CA GLY A 28 4.82 -28.93 14.69
C GLY A 28 5.00 -27.45 14.37
N TYR A 29 4.80 -27.03 13.11
CA TYR A 29 4.82 -25.61 12.76
C TYR A 29 3.60 -24.87 13.31
N SER A 30 3.79 -23.61 13.72
CA SER A 30 2.70 -22.78 14.23
C SER A 30 1.74 -22.35 13.10
N GLN A 31 0.45 -22.17 13.41
CA GLN A 31 -0.52 -21.73 12.40
C GLN A 31 -0.11 -20.41 11.72
N GLN A 32 0.40 -19.45 12.50
CA GLN A 32 0.87 -18.16 11.97
C GLN A 32 2.03 -18.34 10.98
N GLU A 33 3.00 -19.20 11.30
CA GLU A 33 4.16 -19.47 10.44
C GLU A 33 3.77 -20.18 9.14
N ILE A 34 2.76 -21.06 9.20
CA ILE A 34 2.19 -21.73 8.02
C ILE A 34 1.51 -20.70 7.10
N TYR A 35 0.64 -19.84 7.64
CA TYR A 35 -0.08 -18.85 6.84
C TYR A 35 0.83 -17.79 6.23
N ASP A 36 1.81 -17.28 6.98
CA ASP A 36 2.80 -16.32 6.47
C ASP A 36 3.63 -16.95 5.34
N SER A 37 4.15 -18.17 5.56
CA SER A 37 4.97 -18.86 4.56
C SER A 37 4.18 -19.23 3.30
N LEU A 38 2.91 -19.62 3.45
CA LEU A 38 2.02 -19.94 2.33
C LEU A 38 1.67 -18.68 1.53
N GLY A 39 1.39 -17.57 2.21
CA GLY A 39 1.15 -16.27 1.59
C GLY A 39 2.35 -15.79 0.78
N GLN A 40 3.56 -15.86 1.36
CA GLN A 40 4.81 -15.51 0.68
C GLN A 40 5.06 -16.38 -0.56
N SER A 41 4.76 -17.70 -0.50
CA SER A 41 4.93 -18.60 -1.66
C SER A 41 3.99 -18.24 -2.82
N LYS A 42 2.71 -17.91 -2.52
CA LYS A 42 1.72 -17.50 -3.53
C LYS A 42 2.12 -16.21 -4.24
N ILE A 43 2.59 -15.22 -3.48
CA ILE A 43 3.05 -13.94 -4.04
C ILE A 43 4.26 -14.19 -4.94
N LYS A 44 5.23 -14.99 -4.49
CA LYS A 44 6.43 -15.30 -5.29
C LYS A 44 6.07 -16.02 -6.60
N SER A 45 5.14 -16.97 -6.56
CA SER A 45 4.65 -17.66 -7.75
C SER A 45 3.98 -16.72 -8.75
N ALA A 46 3.18 -15.76 -8.27
CA ALA A 46 2.54 -14.75 -9.12
C ALA A 46 3.55 -13.76 -9.74
N VAL A 47 4.57 -13.35 -8.97
CA VAL A 47 5.62 -12.44 -9.44
C VAL A 47 6.54 -13.12 -10.45
N SER A 48 6.94 -14.38 -10.21
CA SER A 48 7.78 -15.15 -11.14
C SER A 48 7.05 -15.53 -12.44
N GLY A 49 5.72 -15.61 -12.46
CA GLY A 49 4.92 -15.84 -13.67
C GLY A 49 4.80 -14.62 -14.61
N SER A 50 5.27 -13.44 -14.19
CA SER A 50 5.07 -12.17 -14.92
C SER A 50 6.27 -11.74 -15.77
N GLN A 51 7.37 -12.50 -15.77
CA GLN A 51 8.65 -12.05 -16.30
C GLN A 51 9.05 -12.76 -17.61
N GLU A 52 8.18 -12.70 -18.61
CA GLU A 52 8.54 -13.00 -20.01
C GLU A 52 7.53 -12.38 -21.00
N ARG A 53 7.43 -11.04 -21.01
CA ARG A 53 6.92 -10.33 -22.20
C ARG A 53 7.92 -9.25 -22.59
N GLN A 54 8.64 -9.54 -23.67
CA GLN A 54 9.54 -8.61 -24.35
C GLN A 54 8.83 -7.27 -24.64
N PRO A 55 9.49 -6.12 -24.42
CA PRO A 55 8.97 -4.84 -24.84
C PRO A 55 9.14 -4.71 -26.36
N LYS A 56 8.02 -4.73 -27.10
CA LYS A 56 7.98 -4.20 -28.46
C LYS A 56 8.13 -2.68 -28.39
N SER A 57 9.21 -2.19 -28.97
CA SER A 57 9.48 -0.80 -29.29
C SER A 57 8.32 -0.19 -30.08
N PHE A 58 7.73 0.88 -29.55
CA PHE A 58 6.83 1.77 -30.28
C PHE A 58 7.63 2.97 -30.80
N GLU A 59 7.68 3.10 -32.12
CA GLU A 59 8.11 4.33 -32.81
C GLU A 59 7.03 5.41 -32.68
N PRO A 60 7.41 6.69 -32.48
CA PRO A 60 6.47 7.81 -32.55
C PRO A 60 6.34 8.30 -34.00
N GLN A 61 5.14 8.12 -34.58
CA GLN A 61 4.80 8.70 -35.86
C GLN A 61 4.24 10.11 -35.67
N ASN A 62 4.97 11.05 -36.26
CA ASN A 62 4.72 12.47 -36.39
C ASN A 62 3.50 12.71 -37.32
N SER A 63 2.48 13.42 -36.84
CA SER A 63 1.45 13.99 -37.71
C SER A 63 0.94 15.31 -37.16
N SER A 64 1.03 16.31 -38.04
CA SER A 64 0.79 17.72 -37.82
C SER A 64 -0.70 18.09 -37.93
N ALA A 65 -1.07 19.13 -37.17
CA ALA A 65 -2.05 20.18 -37.45
C ALA A 65 -3.42 19.83 -38.05
N THR A 66 -4.50 20.12 -37.30
CA THR A 66 -5.61 20.96 -37.82
C THR A 66 -6.37 21.64 -36.68
N THR A 67 -6.60 22.94 -36.87
CA THR A 67 -7.43 23.88 -36.11
C THR A 67 -8.91 23.62 -36.39
N GLU A 68 -9.78 23.61 -35.38
CA GLU A 68 -11.07 24.33 -35.42
C GLU A 68 -11.84 24.29 -34.08
N SER A 69 -12.56 25.37 -33.90
CA SER A 69 -13.32 25.92 -32.77
C SER A 69 -14.56 25.15 -32.31
N SER A 70 -14.81 25.16 -31.00
CA SER A 70 -16.14 25.15 -30.35
C SER A 70 -15.94 25.48 -28.86
N GLU A 71 -16.14 26.73 -28.42
CA GLU A 71 -17.39 27.27 -27.88
C GLU A 71 -18.14 26.33 -26.92
N GLY A 72 -18.20 26.72 -25.64
CA GLY A 72 -19.23 26.29 -24.70
C GLY A 72 -18.80 25.28 -23.63
N MET A 73 -18.12 25.74 -22.57
CA MET A 73 -18.10 25.02 -21.29
C MET A 73 -18.83 25.86 -20.23
N GLN A 74 -20.01 25.39 -19.85
CA GLN A 74 -20.81 25.94 -18.74
C GLN A 74 -20.10 25.67 -17.39
N PRO A 75 -20.18 26.60 -16.42
CA PRO A 75 -19.68 26.36 -15.08
C PRO A 75 -20.67 25.51 -14.28
N SER A 76 -20.23 24.36 -13.77
CA SER A 76 -20.97 23.61 -12.75
C SER A 76 -20.87 24.34 -11.41
N LEU A 77 -22.00 24.90 -10.97
CA LEU A 77 -22.24 25.37 -9.61
C LEU A 77 -22.38 24.15 -8.68
N LEU A 78 -21.38 23.89 -7.84
CA LEU A 78 -21.49 22.89 -6.77
C LEU A 78 -21.76 23.60 -5.43
N ASN A 79 -22.93 23.25 -4.90
CA ASN A 79 -23.57 23.73 -3.68
C ASN A 79 -22.83 23.23 -2.42
N PRO A 80 -22.36 24.10 -1.50
CA PRO A 80 -21.80 23.64 -0.23
C PRO A 80 -22.92 23.47 0.80
N GLN A 81 -23.32 22.23 1.07
CA GLN A 81 -24.27 21.92 2.13
C GLN A 81 -23.55 21.22 3.30
N SER A 82 -23.38 22.00 4.37
CA SER A 82 -23.49 21.65 5.79
C SER A 82 -22.73 20.43 6.33
N ALA A 83 -21.62 20.70 7.01
CA ALA A 83 -21.02 19.81 8.01
C ALA A 83 -21.70 19.99 9.37
N PRO A 84 -21.96 18.90 10.12
CA PRO A 84 -21.97 18.94 11.58
C PRO A 84 -20.62 18.47 12.13
N GLU A 85 -20.09 19.27 13.05
CA GLU A 85 -18.96 18.96 13.92
C GLU A 85 -19.19 17.64 14.67
N THR A 86 -18.18 16.77 14.69
CA THR A 86 -18.13 15.70 15.70
C THR A 86 -16.85 15.82 16.50
N ASN A 87 -17.10 16.01 17.78
CA ASN A 87 -16.21 16.24 18.90
C ASN A 87 -15.27 15.04 19.12
N TYR A 88 -13.97 15.32 19.29
CA TYR A 88 -12.97 14.32 19.70
C TYR A 88 -12.82 14.31 21.22
N SER A 89 -12.92 13.12 21.82
CA SER A 89 -12.23 12.70 23.05
C SER A 89 -12.65 11.26 23.37
N GLN A 90 -11.88 10.37 23.98
CA GLN A 90 -10.45 10.19 24.24
C GLN A 90 -10.38 8.80 24.93
N GLY A 91 -9.45 7.94 24.50
CA GLY A 91 -8.78 6.92 25.33
C GLY A 91 -9.58 5.74 25.91
N ASN A 92 -9.26 4.51 25.48
CA ASN A 92 -8.56 3.51 26.30
C ASN A 92 -8.35 2.20 25.51
N SER A 93 -7.11 1.70 25.47
CA SER A 93 -6.76 0.28 25.27
C SER A 93 -6.74 -0.43 26.64
N PRO A 94 -6.44 -1.74 26.78
CA PRO A 94 -6.56 -2.89 25.87
C PRO A 94 -7.39 -4.04 26.49
N GLY A 95 -7.91 -4.97 25.68
CA GLY A 95 -8.50 -6.22 26.16
C GLY A 95 -8.16 -7.36 25.21
N ALA A 96 -7.41 -8.34 25.69
CA ALA A 96 -7.06 -9.55 24.97
C ALA A 96 -8.31 -10.43 24.82
N GLU A 97 -8.68 -10.73 23.58
CA GLU A 97 -9.75 -11.69 23.28
C GLU A 97 -9.13 -13.05 22.95
N GLU A 98 -9.38 -14.00 23.84
CA GLU A 98 -9.21 -15.43 23.67
C GLU A 98 -10.10 -15.91 22.51
N TYR A 99 -9.49 -16.35 21.42
CA TYR A 99 -10.20 -17.03 20.34
C TYR A 99 -10.38 -18.51 20.72
N GLN A 100 -11.60 -18.86 21.13
CA GLN A 100 -12.04 -20.23 21.33
C GLN A 100 -12.58 -20.76 19.98
N GLU A 101 -11.74 -21.47 19.22
CA GLU A 101 -12.17 -22.16 17.99
C GLU A 101 -13.01 -23.40 18.34
N ASN A 102 -14.30 -23.31 18.03
CA ASN A 102 -15.26 -24.40 18.07
C ASN A 102 -15.20 -25.15 16.72
N TYR A 103 -14.45 -26.25 16.67
CA TYR A 103 -14.42 -27.14 15.50
C TYR A 103 -15.63 -28.07 15.51
N THR A 104 -16.52 -27.88 14.53
CA THR A 104 -17.59 -28.82 14.19
C THR A 104 -16.99 -30.13 13.66
N GLN A 105 -17.15 -31.19 14.44
CA GLN A 105 -16.79 -32.56 14.11
C GLN A 105 -17.85 -33.15 13.16
N TYR A 106 -17.51 -33.36 11.90
CA TYR A 106 -18.32 -34.22 11.00
C TYR A 106 -18.07 -35.68 11.36
N GLN A 107 -19.10 -36.37 11.88
CA GLN A 107 -19.11 -37.83 12.04
C GLN A 107 -19.82 -38.48 10.83
N GLU A 108 -19.10 -39.35 10.13
CA GLU A 108 -19.68 -40.32 9.18
C GLU A 108 -20.40 -41.45 9.95
N PRO A 109 -21.62 -41.87 9.54
CA PRO A 109 -22.27 -43.03 10.13
C PRO A 109 -21.75 -44.32 9.50
N THR A 110 -21.00 -45.11 10.28
CA THR A 110 -20.65 -46.49 9.94
C THR A 110 -21.81 -47.42 10.25
N ASN A 111 -22.28 -48.11 9.21
CA ASN A 111 -23.39 -49.05 9.21
C ASN A 111 -22.97 -50.37 9.88
N TYR A 112 -23.60 -50.74 11.00
CA TYR A 112 -23.59 -52.13 11.49
C TYR A 112 -25.02 -52.63 11.72
N GLN A 113 -25.32 -53.68 10.99
CA GLN A 113 -26.54 -54.45 10.97
C GLN A 113 -26.53 -55.44 12.13
N GLN A 114 -27.46 -55.34 13.09
CA GLN A 114 -27.75 -56.45 13.99
C GLN A 114 -29.23 -56.54 14.36
N ASN A 115 -29.80 -57.69 13.99
CA ASN A 115 -31.16 -58.12 14.28
C ASN A 115 -31.41 -58.26 15.79
N ALA A 116 -32.46 -57.62 16.29
CA ALA A 116 -33.27 -58.10 17.41
C ALA A 116 -34.65 -57.44 17.37
N PRO A 117 -35.76 -58.21 17.45
CA PRO A 117 -37.07 -57.64 17.70
C PRO A 117 -37.22 -57.40 19.20
N GLN A 118 -37.93 -56.34 19.61
CA GLN A 118 -38.92 -56.34 20.70
C GLN A 118 -39.29 -54.89 21.12
N GLN A 119 -40.60 -54.67 21.14
CA GLN A 119 -41.34 -53.83 22.10
C GLN A 119 -41.26 -52.31 21.92
N GLN A 120 -42.20 -51.86 21.09
CA GLN A 120 -42.98 -50.63 21.20
C GLN A 120 -43.15 -50.13 22.65
N TYR A 121 -42.50 -49.02 22.96
CA TYR A 121 -42.91 -48.11 24.04
C TYR A 121 -42.99 -46.70 23.48
N ASN A 122 -44.22 -46.22 23.35
CA ASN A 122 -44.56 -44.90 22.88
C ASN A 122 -44.38 -43.92 24.05
N TYR A 123 -43.19 -43.33 24.17
CA TYR A 123 -43.00 -42.15 25.00
C TYR A 123 -43.20 -40.92 24.11
N GLN A 124 -44.36 -40.30 24.26
CA GLN A 124 -44.64 -38.98 23.74
C GLN A 124 -43.93 -37.98 24.65
N ASP A 125 -42.63 -37.82 24.41
CA ASP A 125 -41.82 -36.77 25.00
C ASP A 125 -42.01 -35.52 24.13
N THR A 126 -42.87 -34.61 24.59
CA THR A 126 -42.93 -33.23 24.09
C THR A 126 -41.71 -32.51 24.63
N SER A 127 -40.52 -32.95 24.20
CA SER A 127 -39.30 -32.21 24.36
C SER A 127 -39.39 -31.01 23.42
N TYR A 128 -39.53 -29.84 24.01
CA TYR A 128 -39.26 -28.56 23.37
C TYR A 128 -37.76 -28.54 23.02
N SER A 129 -37.39 -29.30 21.98
CA SER A 129 -36.11 -29.16 21.32
C SER A 129 -36.18 -27.79 20.65
N PRO A 130 -35.34 -26.80 21.03
CA PRO A 130 -35.19 -25.62 20.22
C PRO A 130 -34.79 -26.13 18.83
N GLY A 131 -35.75 -26.09 17.91
CA GLY A 131 -35.61 -26.72 16.61
C GLY A 131 -34.33 -26.22 15.98
N THR A 132 -33.63 -27.08 15.26
CA THR A 132 -32.51 -26.69 14.40
C THR A 132 -32.78 -25.40 13.61
N ASP A 133 -34.06 -25.13 13.30
CA ASP A 133 -34.56 -23.90 12.68
C ASP A 133 -34.29 -22.64 13.51
N THR A 134 -34.47 -22.68 14.84
CA THR A 134 -34.14 -21.55 15.75
C THR A 134 -32.64 -21.33 15.87
N ILE A 135 -31.85 -22.41 15.87
CA ILE A 135 -30.38 -22.33 15.88
C ILE A 135 -29.87 -21.80 14.53
N ALA A 136 -30.51 -22.19 13.42
CA ALA A 136 -30.22 -21.70 12.08
C ALA A 136 -30.56 -20.21 11.95
N GLU A 137 -31.71 -19.76 12.47
CA GLU A 137 -32.12 -18.35 12.47
C GLU A 137 -31.14 -17.48 13.27
N ILE A 138 -30.77 -17.92 14.49
CA ILE A 138 -29.77 -17.21 15.30
C ILE A 138 -28.41 -17.17 14.58
N SER A 139 -28.01 -18.27 13.93
CA SER A 139 -26.75 -18.34 13.20
C SER A 139 -26.76 -17.42 11.97
N GLU A 140 -27.86 -17.37 11.22
CA GLU A 140 -28.02 -16.48 10.07
C GLU A 140 -28.01 -15.01 10.49
N GLN A 141 -28.65 -14.69 11.62
CA GLN A 141 -28.62 -13.33 12.18
C GLN A 141 -27.20 -12.92 12.58
N ILE A 142 -26.45 -13.80 13.26
CA ILE A 142 -25.06 -13.54 13.66
C ILE A 142 -24.17 -13.38 12.42
N VAL A 143 -24.33 -14.25 11.40
CA VAL A 143 -23.58 -14.15 10.15
C VAL A 143 -23.89 -12.83 9.44
N ASN A 144 -25.16 -12.43 9.35
CA ASN A 144 -25.56 -11.17 8.74
C ASN A 144 -25.00 -9.96 9.49
N GLU A 145 -24.98 -9.97 10.82
CA GLU A 145 -24.39 -8.91 11.62
C GLU A 145 -22.86 -8.80 11.39
N LYS A 146 -22.15 -9.93 11.39
CA LYS A 146 -20.71 -9.96 11.12
C LYS A 146 -20.38 -9.55 9.68
N LEU A 147 -21.17 -9.97 8.69
CA LEU A 147 -21.02 -9.54 7.30
C LEU A 147 -21.31 -8.04 7.13
N HIS A 148 -22.29 -7.51 7.85
CA HIS A 148 -22.58 -6.08 7.84
C HIS A 148 -21.41 -5.26 8.39
N ASN A 149 -20.85 -5.66 9.54
CA ASN A 149 -19.68 -5.00 10.11
C ASN A 149 -18.45 -5.09 9.19
N LEU A 150 -18.21 -6.26 8.58
CA LEU A 150 -17.15 -6.45 7.60
C LEU A 150 -17.32 -5.53 6.39
N LYS A 151 -18.55 -5.39 5.88
CA LYS A 151 -18.84 -4.47 4.78
C LYS A 151 -18.52 -3.03 5.15
N GLN A 152 -18.93 -2.59 6.35
CA GLN A 152 -18.61 -1.24 6.83
C GLN A 152 -17.10 -1.00 6.95
N ASP A 153 -16.34 -1.99 7.41
CA ASP A 153 -14.89 -1.85 7.53
C ASP A 153 -14.21 -1.83 6.15
N ILE A 154 -14.72 -2.58 5.17
CA ILE A 154 -14.27 -2.47 3.77
C ILE A 154 -14.55 -1.08 3.21
N GLU A 155 -15.73 -0.50 3.49
CA GLU A 155 -16.06 0.87 3.07
C GLU A 155 -15.08 1.90 3.68
N LYS A 156 -14.77 1.80 4.97
CA LYS A 156 -13.75 2.65 5.62
C LYS A 156 -12.36 2.48 5.00
N ILE A 157 -11.98 1.26 4.63
CA ILE A 157 -10.69 0.98 3.98
C ILE A 157 -10.64 1.63 2.59
N ILE A 158 -11.75 1.60 1.83
CA ILE A 158 -11.86 2.27 0.53
C ILE A 158 -11.72 3.78 0.69
N ASP A 159 -12.41 4.38 1.67
CA ASP A 159 -12.31 5.81 1.94
C ASP A 159 -10.89 6.21 2.38
N PHE A 160 -10.26 5.38 3.22
CA PHE A 160 -8.87 5.57 3.62
C PHE A 160 -7.92 5.49 2.42
N LYS A 161 -8.10 4.51 1.52
CA LYS A 161 -7.34 4.40 0.27
C LYS A 161 -7.49 5.67 -0.57
N ASN A 162 -8.72 6.12 -0.79
CA ASN A 162 -8.99 7.33 -1.57
C ASN A 162 -8.36 8.59 -0.94
N SER A 163 -8.41 8.70 0.39
CA SER A 163 -7.77 9.79 1.15
C SER A 163 -6.25 9.74 1.04
N ILE A 164 -5.64 8.55 1.09
CA ILE A 164 -4.20 8.37 0.88
C ILE A 164 -3.81 8.70 -0.56
N ASP A 165 -4.55 8.21 -1.56
CA ASP A 165 -4.26 8.46 -2.97
C ASP A 165 -4.21 9.97 -3.25
N SER A 166 -5.19 10.72 -2.75
CA SER A 166 -5.21 12.19 -2.86
C SER A 166 -4.06 12.87 -2.10
N LYS A 167 -3.73 12.40 -0.89
CA LYS A 167 -2.59 12.95 -0.13
C LYS A 167 -1.25 12.67 -0.82
N ILE A 168 -1.09 11.49 -1.42
CA ILE A 168 0.11 11.12 -2.17
C ILE A 168 0.25 11.97 -3.42
N GLU A 169 -0.85 12.18 -4.17
CA GLU A 169 -0.86 13.05 -5.35
C GLU A 169 -0.44 14.48 -4.97
N HIS A 170 -1.01 15.03 -3.91
CA HIS A 170 -0.63 16.36 -3.43
C HIS A 170 0.84 16.42 -2.93
N LEU A 171 1.37 15.34 -2.34
CA LEU A 171 2.78 15.26 -1.98
C LEU A 171 3.69 15.23 -3.21
N ASP A 172 3.32 14.50 -4.26
CA ASP A 172 4.04 14.46 -5.53
C ASP A 172 4.12 15.86 -6.18
N GLU A 173 3.00 16.59 -6.23
CA GLU A 173 2.98 17.97 -6.73
C GLU A 173 3.88 18.91 -5.91
N ARG A 174 3.86 18.78 -4.58
CA ARG A 174 4.72 19.57 -3.69
C ARG A 174 6.19 19.24 -3.88
N LEU A 175 6.54 17.96 -4.05
CA LEU A 175 7.91 17.53 -4.31
C LEU A 175 8.41 18.08 -5.65
N LYS A 176 7.62 17.99 -6.72
CA LYS A 176 7.93 18.60 -8.02
C LYS A 176 8.15 20.11 -7.92
N ARG A 177 7.39 20.80 -7.06
CA ARG A 177 7.58 22.24 -6.81
C ARG A 177 8.87 22.51 -6.05
N ILE A 178 9.19 21.70 -5.04
CA ILE A 178 10.44 21.81 -4.26
C ILE A 178 11.64 21.59 -5.17
N GLU A 179 11.61 20.57 -6.03
CA GLU A 179 12.64 20.30 -7.03
C GLU A 179 12.89 21.52 -7.92
N LYS A 180 11.84 22.11 -8.50
CA LYS A 180 11.95 23.35 -9.30
C LYS A 180 12.52 24.54 -8.53
N ILE A 181 12.23 24.66 -7.23
CA ILE A 181 12.79 25.73 -6.39
C ILE A 181 14.28 25.47 -6.13
N LEU A 182 14.68 24.21 -5.89
CA LEU A 182 16.07 23.83 -5.71
C LEU A 182 16.89 24.08 -6.99
N ASP A 183 16.36 23.75 -8.16
CA ASP A 183 17.02 24.04 -9.44
C ASP A 183 17.25 25.54 -9.64
N LYS A 184 16.23 26.35 -9.37
CA LYS A 184 16.33 27.82 -9.45
C LYS A 184 17.33 28.37 -8.44
N LEU A 185 17.36 27.82 -7.23
CA LEU A 185 18.31 28.22 -6.20
C LEU A 185 19.74 27.88 -6.62
N GLN A 186 19.98 26.67 -7.15
CA GLN A 186 21.28 26.26 -7.66
C GLN A 186 21.75 27.18 -8.80
N LEU A 187 20.86 27.50 -9.74
CA LEU A 187 21.18 28.42 -10.83
C LEU A 187 21.51 29.83 -10.31
N SER A 188 20.73 30.34 -9.36
CA SER A 188 20.96 31.66 -8.75
C SER A 188 22.28 31.71 -7.99
N ILE A 189 22.64 30.65 -7.25
CA ILE A 189 23.93 30.53 -6.57
C ILE A 189 25.07 30.51 -7.58
N LEU A 190 24.97 29.71 -8.65
CA LEU A 190 25.98 29.65 -9.70
C LEU A 190 26.19 31.00 -10.39
N GLN A 191 25.09 31.71 -10.71
CA GLN A 191 25.15 33.06 -11.27
C GLN A 191 25.83 34.03 -10.31
N LYS A 192 25.45 34.02 -9.02
CA LYS A 192 26.03 34.92 -8.02
C LYS A 192 27.52 34.66 -7.78
N VAL A 193 27.93 33.39 -7.75
CA VAL A 193 29.34 33.01 -7.64
C VAL A 193 30.10 33.40 -8.91
N GLY A 194 29.50 33.24 -10.09
CA GLY A 194 30.09 33.70 -11.36
C GLY A 194 30.31 35.21 -11.40
N GLU A 195 29.30 35.99 -11.03
CA GLU A 195 29.41 37.46 -10.87
C GLU A 195 30.51 37.83 -9.87
N TYR A 196 30.56 37.16 -8.73
CA TYR A 196 31.58 37.40 -7.70
C TYR A 196 32.99 37.11 -8.23
N MET A 197 33.19 35.99 -8.92
CA MET A 197 34.49 35.66 -9.54
C MET A 197 34.89 36.68 -10.61
N SER A 198 33.95 37.16 -11.43
CA SER A 198 34.20 38.23 -12.40
C SER A 198 34.66 39.50 -11.70
N ASN A 199 33.92 39.97 -10.70
CA ASN A 199 34.26 41.18 -9.95
C ASN A 199 35.63 41.08 -9.26
N VAL A 200 35.97 39.91 -8.72
CA VAL A 200 37.30 39.66 -8.13
C VAL A 200 38.41 39.69 -9.20
N SER A 201 38.14 39.15 -10.39
CA SER A 201 39.08 39.20 -11.53
C SER A 201 39.29 40.63 -12.04
N ASP A 202 38.23 41.42 -12.13
CA ASP A 202 38.28 42.82 -12.56
C ASP A 202 39.08 43.65 -11.54
N LEU A 203 38.80 43.47 -10.23
CA LEU A 203 39.54 44.11 -9.16
C LEU A 203 41.03 43.74 -9.17
N LYS A 204 41.36 42.47 -9.43
CA LYS A 204 42.75 42.03 -9.60
C LYS A 204 43.43 42.76 -10.76
N THR A 205 42.71 42.94 -11.88
CA THR A 205 43.23 43.64 -13.07
C THR A 205 43.47 45.12 -12.78
N GLU A 206 42.50 45.80 -12.17
CA GLU A 206 42.64 47.21 -11.75
C GLU A 206 43.79 47.40 -10.74
N LEU A 207 43.97 46.46 -9.81
CA LEU A 207 45.06 46.49 -8.83
C LEU A 207 46.41 46.32 -9.53
N GLN A 208 46.51 45.44 -10.52
CA GLN A 208 47.72 45.29 -11.34
C GLN A 208 48.03 46.55 -12.15
N GLU A 209 47.03 47.19 -12.74
CA GLU A 209 47.21 48.45 -13.48
C GLU A 209 47.61 49.60 -12.56
N THR A 210 47.01 49.67 -11.37
CA THR A 210 47.37 50.64 -10.33
C THR A 210 48.83 50.42 -9.89
N GLN A 211 49.23 49.17 -9.68
CA GLN A 211 50.62 48.82 -9.34
C GLN A 211 51.60 49.19 -10.46
N LYS A 212 51.25 48.92 -11.73
CA LYS A 212 52.04 49.33 -12.90
C LYS A 212 52.19 50.86 -12.96
N SER A 213 51.10 51.59 -12.73
CA SER A 213 51.09 53.06 -12.73
C SER A 213 51.97 53.62 -11.61
N PHE A 214 51.88 53.05 -10.41
CA PHE A 214 52.73 53.42 -9.29
C PHE A 214 54.22 53.16 -9.58
N ASN A 215 54.55 51.99 -10.13
CA ASN A 215 55.92 51.65 -10.53
C ASN A 215 56.45 52.58 -11.63
N ALA A 216 55.62 52.97 -12.59
CA ALA A 216 56.00 53.92 -13.65
C ALA A 216 56.29 55.32 -13.08
N ILE A 217 55.49 55.80 -12.12
CA ILE A 217 55.73 57.08 -11.44
C ILE A 217 57.00 57.00 -10.58
N SER A 218 57.13 55.95 -9.77
CA SER A 218 58.30 55.74 -8.90
C SER A 218 59.60 55.69 -9.69
N SER A 219 59.65 54.91 -10.79
CA SER A 219 60.84 54.82 -11.65
C SER A 219 61.16 56.12 -12.39
N LYS A 220 60.16 56.93 -12.76
CA LYS A 220 60.37 58.22 -13.43
C LYS A 220 60.92 59.29 -12.48
N SER A 221 60.55 59.24 -11.21
CA SER A 221 61.07 60.15 -10.17
C SER A 221 62.55 59.90 -9.85
N ILE A 222 63.02 58.65 -9.93
CA ILE A 222 64.41 58.28 -9.63
C ILE A 222 65.41 58.72 -10.72
N LYS A 223 64.96 58.95 -11.96
CA LYS A 223 65.83 59.35 -13.09
C LYS A 223 66.05 60.87 -13.21
N LYS A 224 65.49 61.69 -12.32
CA LYS A 224 65.51 63.15 -12.40
C LYS A 224 66.46 63.84 -11.41
N GLU A 225 67.21 63.08 -10.62
CA GLU A 225 68.38 63.53 -9.85
C GLU A 225 69.67 63.01 -10.51
#